data_AF-A0A7V2JJF7-F1
#
_entry.id   AF-A0A7V2JJF7-F1
#
_cell.length_a   1.000
_cell.length_b   1.000
_cell.length_c   1.000
_cell.angle_alpha   90.00
_cell.angle_beta   90.00
_cell.angle_gamma   90.00
#
_symmetry.space_group_name_H-M   'P 1'
#
loop_
_entity.id
_entity.type
_entity.pdbx_description
1 polymer ?
#
loop_
_entity_poly.entity_id
_entity_poly.type
_entity_poly.pdbx_seq_one_letter_code
_entity_poly.pdbx_strand_id
1 'polypeptide(L)'
;MPLTPFNSQLAVDALLSAVACGVIILDSENKIVQVNDSSVAITGISHQDALGLYCQNFLRTLDTKHPCLVKECLLNNKLCDEKTLTIHGRDDIELTVRVACQLMYDPSDEFVGAVIAFGDLSTIHDLRLRIDYRTVFHGMISQDHQMRNIFEVLPRMAQSNSTVLIRGETGTGKDLIARAIHELSERSAKPFISVNTAALPDTLLEAKLFGHLKGAFTDAKSDRAGRIAVAKGGTLFLDEIGDISPVMQVKLLRFLQERKYEPLGSSQSIKANVRVVAATNRNLEEMISEGQFREDFYYRLNVLTVDLPPLRERLNDIPLLVNHFLQRLKLIENHVPHEVSPLAMRALINYSYPGNIRELENIIERWRYCPVTVYSTLMICRTIYRQPILHTHPIKGCLKSTRIYLLWIVRKRRQLLQSCSVAITTSRKLPKHSRYLVVPCGVSSKNIHYFDHQCLTVHRL
;
A
#
# COMPACT_ATOMS: atom_id res chain seq x y z
N MET A 1 -13.05 -51.55 30.47
CA MET A 1 -12.40 -50.63 31.42
C MET A 1 -13.29 -49.40 31.53
N PRO A 2 -13.86 -49.07 32.71
CA PRO A 2 -14.60 -47.83 32.84
C PRO A 2 -13.61 -46.66 32.72
N LEU A 3 -13.94 -45.70 31.86
CA LEU A 3 -13.20 -44.43 31.77
C LEU A 3 -13.16 -43.83 33.18
N THR A 4 -11.95 -43.59 33.69
CA THR A 4 -11.75 -42.83 34.93
C THR A 4 -12.57 -41.55 34.88
N PRO A 5 -13.23 -41.14 35.98
CA PRO A 5 -14.06 -39.94 35.99
C PRO A 5 -13.20 -38.75 35.52
N PHE A 6 -13.64 -38.11 34.44
CA PHE A 6 -13.01 -36.93 33.86
C PHE A 6 -13.05 -35.84 34.93
N ASN A 7 -11.91 -35.57 35.58
CA ASN A 7 -11.85 -34.55 36.62
C ASN A 7 -12.07 -33.20 35.94
N SER A 8 -13.24 -32.59 36.17
CA SER A 8 -13.69 -31.38 35.51
C SER A 8 -12.74 -30.21 35.71
N GLN A 9 -12.04 -30.16 36.85
CA GLN A 9 -11.09 -29.10 37.18
C GLN A 9 -9.78 -29.24 36.40
N LEU A 10 -9.24 -30.46 36.31
CA LEU A 10 -8.09 -30.78 35.45
C LEU A 10 -8.37 -30.49 33.96
N ALA A 11 -9.62 -30.67 33.52
CA ALA A 11 -10.03 -30.37 32.15
C ALA A 11 -10.09 -28.87 31.86
N VAL A 12 -10.60 -28.07 32.81
CA VAL A 12 -10.65 -26.60 32.69
C VAL A 12 -9.23 -26.02 32.67
N ASP A 13 -8.35 -26.50 33.55
CA ASP A 13 -6.96 -26.05 33.58
C ASP A 13 -6.23 -26.38 32.28
N ALA A 14 -6.42 -27.60 31.74
CA ALA A 14 -5.85 -27.99 30.46
C ALA A 14 -6.38 -27.14 29.28
N LEU A 15 -7.67 -26.77 29.30
CA LEU A 15 -8.27 -25.90 28.28
C LEU A 15 -7.70 -24.47 28.36
N LEU A 16 -7.57 -23.91 29.56
CA LEU A 16 -7.03 -22.57 29.77
C LEU A 16 -5.56 -22.47 29.36
N SER A 17 -4.76 -23.52 29.63
CA SER A 17 -3.36 -23.60 29.21
C SER A 17 -3.18 -23.82 27.69
N ALA A 18 -4.19 -24.37 26.99
CA ALA A 18 -4.13 -24.57 25.54
C ALA A 18 -4.48 -23.31 24.73
N VAL A 19 -5.10 -22.31 25.36
CA VAL A 19 -5.53 -21.07 24.70
C VAL A 19 -4.39 -20.06 24.66
N ALA A 20 -4.01 -19.64 23.45
CA ALA A 20 -2.93 -18.66 23.22
C ALA A 20 -3.31 -17.20 23.52
N CYS A 21 -4.57 -16.93 23.87
CA CYS A 21 -5.04 -15.63 24.34
C CYS A 21 -5.00 -15.56 25.86
N GLY A 22 -4.87 -14.37 26.42
CA GLY A 22 -5.09 -14.16 27.85
C GLY A 22 -6.56 -14.43 28.21
N VAL A 23 -6.80 -15.29 29.20
CA VAL A 23 -8.14 -15.62 29.69
C VAL A 23 -8.17 -15.37 31.20
N ILE A 24 -9.20 -14.67 31.65
CA ILE A 24 -9.51 -14.47 33.08
C ILE A 24 -10.95 -14.86 33.36
N ILE A 25 -11.16 -15.48 34.51
CA ILE A 25 -12.48 -15.89 35.03
C ILE A 25 -12.80 -15.02 36.23
N LEU A 26 -14.00 -14.45 36.22
CA LEU A 26 -14.53 -13.55 37.25
C LEU A 26 -15.69 -14.21 38.00
N ASP A 27 -15.80 -13.93 39.30
CA ASP A 27 -16.98 -14.25 40.09
C ASP A 27 -18.12 -13.24 39.88
N SER A 28 -19.23 -13.44 40.60
CA SER A 28 -20.41 -12.56 40.59
C SER A 28 -20.12 -11.15 41.12
N GLU A 29 -19.02 -10.97 41.86
CA GLU A 29 -18.53 -9.67 42.36
C GLU A 29 -17.53 -8.99 41.40
N ASN A 30 -17.21 -9.60 40.26
CA ASN A 30 -16.22 -9.19 39.27
C ASN A 30 -14.75 -9.27 39.74
N LYS A 31 -14.47 -10.12 40.72
CA LYS A 31 -13.12 -10.44 41.16
C LYS A 31 -12.58 -11.64 40.39
N ILE A 32 -11.28 -11.59 40.10
CA ILE A 32 -10.60 -12.66 39.38
C ILE A 32 -10.46 -13.89 40.27
N VAL A 33 -11.01 -15.01 39.81
CA VAL A 33 -10.92 -16.32 40.48
C VAL A 33 -9.86 -17.19 39.81
N GLN A 34 -9.61 -16.99 38.52
CA GLN A 34 -8.65 -17.78 37.77
C GLN A 34 -8.11 -17.01 36.55
N VAL A 35 -6.85 -17.27 36.21
CA VAL A 35 -6.17 -16.71 35.04
C VAL A 35 -5.34 -17.78 34.33
N ASN A 36 -5.00 -17.60 33.05
CA ASN A 36 -4.10 -18.51 32.33
C ASN A 36 -2.71 -17.90 32.10
N ASP A 37 -1.74 -18.72 31.69
CA ASP A 37 -0.34 -18.27 31.50
C ASP A 37 -0.21 -17.16 30.45
N SER A 38 -1.03 -17.20 29.40
CA SER A 38 -1.04 -16.15 28.38
C SER A 38 -1.48 -14.80 28.94
N SER A 39 -2.40 -14.77 29.90
CA SER A 39 -2.83 -13.52 30.54
C SER A 39 -1.72 -12.91 31.39
N VAL A 40 -0.97 -13.75 32.12
CA VAL A 40 0.21 -13.36 32.90
C VAL A 40 1.32 -12.84 31.99
N ALA A 41 1.52 -13.47 30.83
CA ALA A 41 2.51 -13.04 29.85
C ALA A 41 2.18 -11.66 29.26
N ILE A 42 0.90 -11.36 29.03
CA ILE A 42 0.44 -10.09 28.44
C ILE A 42 0.46 -8.95 29.48
N THR A 43 -0.06 -9.18 30.69
CA THR A 43 -0.19 -8.13 31.72
C THR A 43 1.04 -7.99 32.60
N GLY A 44 1.88 -9.03 32.69
CA GLY A 44 3.02 -9.08 33.60
C GLY A 44 2.65 -9.28 35.08
N ILE A 45 1.37 -9.53 35.39
CA ILE A 45 0.88 -9.76 36.75
C ILE A 45 0.93 -11.26 37.04
N SER A 46 1.56 -11.68 38.14
CA SER A 46 1.67 -13.10 38.49
C SER A 46 0.31 -13.72 38.81
N HIS A 47 0.20 -15.05 38.69
CA HIS A 47 -1.02 -15.79 39.07
C HIS A 47 -1.49 -15.46 40.50
N GLN A 48 -0.56 -15.36 41.46
CA GLN A 48 -0.89 -15.09 42.87
C GLN A 48 -1.40 -13.66 43.08
N ASP A 49 -0.80 -12.69 42.39
CA ASP A 49 -1.19 -11.28 42.49
C ASP A 49 -2.49 -10.99 41.73
N ALA A 50 -2.85 -11.82 40.75
CA ALA A 50 -4.06 -11.65 39.94
C ALA A 50 -5.34 -12.00 40.72
N LEU A 51 -5.26 -12.96 41.64
CA LEU A 51 -6.43 -13.48 42.35
C LEU A 51 -7.05 -12.41 43.27
N GLY A 52 -8.37 -12.27 43.22
CA GLY A 52 -9.12 -11.31 44.01
C GLY A 52 -9.06 -9.86 43.49
N LEU A 53 -8.26 -9.57 42.45
CA LEU A 53 -8.26 -8.26 41.81
C LEU A 53 -9.52 -8.04 40.97
N TYR A 54 -9.92 -6.78 40.86
CA TYR A 54 -10.92 -6.37 39.89
C TYR A 54 -10.32 -6.38 38.47
N CYS A 55 -11.14 -6.75 37.48
CA CYS A 55 -10.72 -6.80 36.08
C CYS A 55 -10.11 -5.48 35.55
N GLN A 56 -10.57 -4.34 36.06
CA GLN A 56 -10.04 -3.01 35.71
C GLN A 56 -8.60 -2.80 36.20
N ASN A 57 -8.28 -3.31 37.38
CA ASN A 57 -6.94 -3.22 37.96
C ASN A 57 -5.98 -4.20 37.30
N PHE A 58 -6.50 -5.36 36.86
CA PHE A 58 -5.72 -6.35 36.15
C PHE A 58 -5.39 -5.92 34.71
N LEU A 59 -6.35 -5.31 34.01
CA LEU A 59 -6.16 -4.79 32.65
C LEU A 59 -5.59 -3.36 32.62
N ARG A 60 -5.46 -2.66 33.76
CA ARG A 60 -4.82 -1.33 33.87
C ARG A 60 -5.24 -0.36 32.76
N THR A 61 -6.53 -0.24 32.48
CA THR A 61 -7.06 0.59 31.39
C THR A 61 -7.01 2.08 31.76
N LEU A 62 -6.44 2.93 30.90
CA LEU A 62 -6.34 4.39 31.11
C LEU A 62 -7.69 5.15 31.00
N ASP A 63 -8.67 4.56 30.33
CA ASP A 63 -9.93 5.24 30.04
C ASP A 63 -10.92 5.14 31.20
N THR A 64 -11.05 6.22 31.97
CA THR A 64 -12.17 6.46 32.91
C THR A 64 -13.54 6.50 32.23
N LYS A 65 -13.59 6.34 30.90
CA LYS A 65 -14.78 6.37 30.05
C LYS A 65 -15.34 4.98 29.70
N HIS A 66 -14.60 3.90 29.96
CA HIS A 66 -15.11 2.55 29.68
C HIS A 66 -15.81 1.97 30.92
N PRO A 67 -17.14 1.76 30.89
CA PRO A 67 -17.83 1.07 31.97
C PRO A 67 -17.29 -0.35 32.10
N CYS A 68 -17.37 -0.93 33.31
CA CYS A 68 -17.02 -2.32 33.57
C CYS A 68 -17.61 -3.24 32.50
N LEU A 69 -16.75 -3.99 31.79
CA LEU A 69 -17.15 -4.85 30.67
C LEU A 69 -18.30 -5.79 31.06
N VAL A 70 -18.25 -6.36 32.27
CA VAL A 70 -19.29 -7.25 32.79
C VAL A 70 -20.61 -6.49 33.00
N LYS A 71 -20.59 -5.29 33.59
CA LYS A 71 -21.80 -4.46 33.75
C LYS A 71 -22.42 -4.10 32.40
N GLU A 72 -21.58 -3.83 31.40
CA GLU A 72 -22.06 -3.53 30.06
C GLU A 72 -22.69 -4.75 29.38
N CYS A 73 -22.09 -5.94 29.51
CA CYS A 73 -22.67 -7.17 28.97
C CYS A 73 -23.97 -7.55 29.70
N LEU A 74 -24.07 -7.29 31.01
CA LEU A 74 -25.29 -7.49 31.80
C LEU A 74 -26.42 -6.56 31.33
N LEU A 75 -26.12 -5.31 30.98
CA LEU A 75 -27.11 -4.35 30.46
C LEU A 75 -27.60 -4.70 29.04
N ASN A 76 -26.74 -5.27 28.20
CA ASN A 76 -27.05 -5.59 26.81
C ASN A 76 -27.64 -7.00 26.59
N ASN A 77 -27.80 -7.78 27.67
CA ASN A 77 -28.56 -9.04 27.72
C ASN A 77 -28.19 -10.12 26.68
N LYS A 78 -26.95 -10.11 26.17
CA LYS A 78 -26.18 -11.21 25.54
C LYS A 78 -24.93 -10.67 24.85
N LEU A 79 -23.84 -11.45 24.93
CA LEU A 79 -22.53 -11.31 24.26
C LEU A 79 -22.08 -9.88 23.95
N CYS A 80 -21.06 -9.40 24.66
CA CYS A 80 -20.35 -8.22 24.19
C CYS A 80 -19.60 -8.58 22.89
N ASP A 81 -19.94 -7.91 21.79
CA ASP A 81 -19.16 -7.92 20.54
C ASP A 81 -17.68 -7.67 20.84
N GLU A 82 -16.78 -8.20 20.00
CA GLU A 82 -15.33 -7.98 20.14
C GLU A 82 -15.03 -6.48 20.19
N LYS A 83 -14.38 -6.03 21.28
CA LYS A 83 -13.96 -4.64 21.48
C LYS A 83 -12.46 -4.52 21.54
N THR A 84 -11.94 -3.36 21.17
CA THR A 84 -10.52 -3.03 21.36
C THR A 84 -10.37 -2.15 22.59
N LEU A 85 -9.43 -2.51 23.46
CA LEU A 85 -9.07 -1.75 24.66
C LEU A 85 -7.57 -1.51 24.68
N THR A 86 -7.17 -0.37 25.23
CA THR A 86 -5.77 -0.06 25.51
C THR A 86 -5.46 -0.41 26.96
N ILE A 87 -4.42 -1.23 27.17
CA ILE A 87 -3.98 -1.71 28.49
C ILE A 87 -2.51 -1.42 28.70
N HIS A 88 -2.06 -1.30 29.95
CA HIS A 88 -0.64 -1.35 30.28
C HIS A 88 -0.22 -2.78 30.56
N GLY A 89 0.60 -3.32 29.66
CA GLY A 89 1.16 -4.67 29.77
C GLY A 89 2.38 -4.74 30.67
N ARG A 90 3.18 -5.79 30.46
CA ARG A 90 4.47 -5.96 31.13
C ARG A 90 5.40 -4.77 30.85
N ASP A 91 6.13 -4.34 31.89
CA ASP A 91 7.06 -3.20 31.85
C ASP A 91 6.41 -1.86 31.46
N ASP A 92 5.10 -1.72 31.74
CA ASP A 92 4.29 -0.50 31.53
C ASP A 92 4.10 -0.10 30.05
N ILE A 93 4.38 -1.04 29.13
CA ILE A 93 4.18 -0.88 27.69
C ILE A 93 2.69 -0.79 27.38
N GLU A 94 2.31 0.22 26.62
CA GLU A 94 0.94 0.41 26.15
C GLU A 94 0.61 -0.61 25.03
N LEU A 95 -0.37 -1.48 25.28
CA LEU A 95 -0.80 -2.53 24.36
C LEU A 95 -2.25 -2.32 23.94
N THR A 96 -2.54 -2.51 22.65
CA THR A 96 -3.93 -2.57 22.16
C THR A 96 -4.37 -4.02 22.10
N VAL A 97 -5.28 -4.40 22.99
CA VAL A 97 -5.82 -5.75 23.06
C VAL A 97 -7.23 -5.80 22.51
N ARG A 98 -7.57 -6.90 21.85
CA ARG A 98 -8.95 -7.24 21.51
C ARG A 98 -9.54 -8.08 22.63
N VAL A 99 -10.70 -7.69 23.16
CA VAL A 99 -11.36 -8.28 24.31
C VAL A 99 -12.75 -8.79 23.94
N ALA A 100 -13.07 -9.99 24.41
CA ALA A 100 -14.38 -10.61 24.35
C ALA A 100 -14.80 -11.03 25.76
N CYS A 101 -16.09 -10.86 26.08
CA CYS A 101 -16.64 -11.18 27.40
C CYS A 101 -17.89 -12.05 27.25
N GLN A 102 -17.92 -13.17 27.97
CA GLN A 102 -19.03 -14.10 28.02
C GLN A 102 -19.50 -14.29 29.47
N LEU A 103 -20.80 -14.10 29.70
CA LEU A 103 -21.40 -14.27 31.03
C LEU A 103 -21.75 -15.74 31.28
N MET A 104 -21.61 -16.18 32.53
CA MET A 104 -21.94 -17.52 33.01
C MET A 104 -23.12 -17.47 33.97
N TYR A 105 -24.06 -18.38 33.78
CA TYR A 105 -25.26 -18.52 34.59
C TYR A 105 -25.37 -19.95 35.12
N ASP A 106 -25.95 -20.10 36.30
CA ASP A 106 -26.30 -21.39 36.89
C ASP A 106 -27.52 -22.00 36.16
N PRO A 107 -27.84 -23.31 36.28
CA PRO A 107 -29.08 -23.89 35.76
C PRO A 107 -30.36 -23.21 36.27
N SER A 108 -30.24 -22.44 37.36
CA SER A 108 -31.25 -21.57 37.95
C SER A 108 -31.46 -20.23 37.20
N ASP A 109 -30.69 -19.97 36.14
CA ASP A 109 -30.59 -18.69 35.39
C ASP A 109 -30.06 -17.51 36.23
N GLU A 110 -29.40 -17.79 37.34
CA GLU A 110 -28.72 -16.78 38.16
C GLU A 110 -27.29 -16.52 37.65
N PHE A 111 -26.87 -15.26 37.67
CA PHE A 111 -25.54 -14.85 37.23
C PHE A 111 -24.47 -15.33 38.22
N VAL A 112 -23.55 -16.17 37.75
CA VAL A 112 -22.47 -16.76 38.58
C VAL A 112 -21.15 -16.02 38.37
N GLY A 113 -20.89 -15.51 37.17
CA GLY A 113 -19.62 -14.89 36.85
C GLY A 113 -19.42 -14.66 35.35
N ALA A 114 -18.20 -14.31 34.95
CA ALA A 114 -17.89 -14.00 33.55
C ALA A 114 -16.51 -14.53 33.14
N VAL A 115 -16.38 -14.90 31.87
CA VAL A 115 -15.09 -15.23 31.24
C VAL A 115 -14.72 -14.08 30.31
N ILE A 116 -13.54 -13.52 30.51
CA ILE A 116 -12.98 -12.49 29.63
C ILE A 116 -11.77 -13.08 28.92
N ALA A 117 -11.80 -13.08 27.59
CA ALA A 117 -10.67 -13.43 26.75
C ALA A 117 -10.12 -12.16 26.09
N PHE A 118 -8.81 -11.96 26.14
CA PHE A 118 -8.13 -10.86 25.49
C PHE A 118 -6.86 -11.32 24.78
N GLY A 119 -6.61 -10.77 23.60
CA GLY A 119 -5.43 -11.06 22.80
C GLY A 119 -4.71 -9.79 22.41
N ASP A 120 -3.38 -9.79 22.57
CA ASP A 120 -2.54 -8.72 22.05
C ASP A 120 -2.56 -8.73 20.51
N LEU A 121 -3.08 -7.64 19.94
CA LEU A 121 -3.11 -7.45 18.49
C LEU A 121 -1.70 -7.23 17.93
N SER A 122 -0.74 -6.83 18.76
CA SER A 122 0.66 -6.66 18.38
C SER A 122 1.28 -7.99 17.97
N THR A 123 0.99 -9.10 18.66
CA THR A 123 1.46 -10.45 18.28
C THR A 123 0.84 -11.02 16.99
N ILE A 124 -0.40 -10.67 16.65
CA ILE A 124 -1.01 -11.08 15.36
C ILE A 124 -0.44 -10.24 14.22
N HIS A 125 -0.10 -8.98 14.51
CA HIS A 125 0.65 -8.11 13.59
C HIS A 125 2.08 -8.65 13.40
N ASP A 126 2.75 -9.05 14.48
CA ASP A 126 4.12 -9.55 14.47
C ASP A 126 4.26 -10.96 13.88
N LEU A 127 3.28 -11.86 14.06
CA LEU A 127 3.29 -13.17 13.39
C LEU A 127 2.98 -13.06 11.89
N ARG A 128 2.25 -12.03 11.45
CA ARG A 128 2.18 -11.66 10.02
C ARG A 128 3.48 -11.02 9.54
N LEU A 129 4.14 -10.20 10.36
CA LEU A 129 5.45 -9.59 10.05
C LEU A 129 6.60 -10.62 10.08
N ARG A 130 6.48 -11.75 10.80
CA ARG A 130 7.48 -12.84 10.74
C ARG A 130 7.43 -13.64 9.43
N ILE A 131 6.41 -13.42 8.59
CA ILE A 131 6.39 -13.90 7.20
C ILE A 131 7.12 -12.92 6.25
N ASP A 132 7.49 -11.70 6.70
CA ASP A 132 7.93 -10.60 5.83
C ASP A 132 9.40 -10.56 5.41
N TYR A 133 10.27 -11.47 5.85
CA TYR A 133 11.63 -11.52 5.26
C TYR A 133 11.64 -11.92 3.78
N ARG A 134 10.53 -12.46 3.24
CA ARG A 134 10.36 -12.72 1.80
C ARG A 134 9.69 -11.59 1.03
N THR A 135 9.06 -10.64 1.71
CA THR A 135 8.24 -9.60 1.06
C THR A 135 9.01 -8.30 0.86
N VAL A 136 10.04 -8.05 1.67
CA VAL A 136 10.91 -6.87 1.57
C VAL A 136 12.26 -7.25 0.96
N PHE A 137 12.58 -6.71 -0.21
CA PHE A 137 13.86 -6.91 -0.90
C PHE A 137 14.45 -5.56 -1.31
N HIS A 138 15.56 -5.13 -0.70
CA HIS A 138 16.22 -3.84 -0.98
C HIS A 138 15.25 -2.64 -1.01
N GLY A 139 14.34 -2.56 -0.03
CA GLY A 139 13.33 -1.50 0.06
C GLY A 139 12.12 -1.67 -0.87
N MET A 140 12.07 -2.72 -1.70
CA MET A 140 10.90 -3.09 -2.49
C MET A 140 10.00 -4.05 -1.71
N ILE A 141 8.69 -3.86 -1.82
CA ILE A 141 7.70 -4.67 -1.13
C ILE A 141 6.84 -5.38 -2.16
N SER A 142 6.82 -6.71 -2.14
CA SER A 142 5.97 -7.50 -3.03
C SER A 142 5.73 -8.93 -2.52
N GLN A 143 4.51 -9.41 -2.72
CA GLN A 143 4.15 -10.83 -2.60
C GLN A 143 3.84 -11.45 -3.97
N ASP A 144 3.81 -10.66 -5.04
CA ASP A 144 3.53 -11.15 -6.38
C ASP A 144 4.64 -12.07 -6.90
N HIS A 145 4.22 -13.14 -7.58
CA HIS A 145 5.09 -14.16 -8.14
C HIS A 145 6.06 -13.62 -9.21
N GLN A 146 5.63 -12.68 -10.05
CA GLN A 146 6.50 -12.10 -11.09
C GLN A 146 7.64 -11.31 -10.46
N MET A 147 7.34 -10.53 -9.41
CA MET A 147 8.36 -9.81 -8.66
C MET A 147 9.31 -10.72 -7.91
N ARG A 148 8.82 -11.82 -7.33
CA ARG A 148 9.69 -12.82 -6.70
C ARG A 148 10.68 -13.41 -7.68
N ASN A 149 10.23 -13.77 -8.89
CA ASN A 149 11.12 -14.25 -9.95
C ASN A 149 12.20 -13.22 -10.29
N ILE A 150 11.83 -11.94 -10.34
CA ILE A 150 12.81 -10.85 -10.54
C ILE A 150 13.81 -10.82 -9.38
N PHE A 151 13.35 -10.85 -8.13
CA PHE A 151 14.20 -10.84 -6.94
C PHE A 151 15.19 -12.02 -6.90
N GLU A 152 14.81 -13.19 -7.40
CA GLU A 152 15.68 -14.37 -7.47
C GLU A 152 16.80 -14.21 -8.51
N VAL A 153 16.54 -13.51 -9.61
CA VAL A 153 17.51 -13.34 -10.71
C VAL A 153 18.45 -12.14 -10.47
N LEU A 154 17.99 -11.11 -9.76
CA LEU A 154 18.76 -9.88 -9.51
C LEU A 154 20.16 -10.12 -8.92
N PRO A 155 20.38 -11.00 -7.91
CA PRO A 155 21.72 -11.29 -7.40
C PRO A 155 22.68 -11.80 -8.47
N ARG A 156 22.21 -12.67 -9.38
CA ARG A 156 23.04 -13.20 -10.48
C ARG A 156 23.37 -12.09 -11.50
N MET A 157 22.40 -11.23 -11.80
CA MET A 157 22.65 -10.06 -12.65
C MET A 157 23.63 -9.09 -12.00
N ALA A 158 23.57 -8.92 -10.69
CA ALA A 158 24.46 -8.04 -9.93
C ALA A 158 25.92 -8.50 -9.92
N GLN A 159 26.19 -9.80 -10.02
CA GLN A 159 27.55 -10.34 -10.17
C GLN A 159 28.18 -10.04 -11.54
N SER A 160 27.35 -9.85 -12.58
CA SER A 160 27.84 -9.51 -13.91
C SER A 160 28.21 -8.03 -14.06
N ASN A 161 29.22 -7.73 -14.88
CA ASN A 161 29.60 -6.37 -15.28
C ASN A 161 28.85 -5.84 -16.51
N SER A 162 27.91 -6.63 -17.04
CA SER A 162 27.08 -6.27 -18.19
C SER A 162 26.12 -5.12 -17.89
N THR A 163 25.73 -4.43 -18.95
CA THR A 163 24.64 -3.44 -18.89
C THR A 163 23.34 -4.13 -18.54
N VAL A 164 22.57 -3.54 -17.63
CA VAL A 164 21.21 -4.00 -17.30
C VAL A 164 20.20 -2.97 -17.77
N LEU A 165 19.22 -3.38 -18.56
CA LEU A 165 18.09 -2.58 -19.02
C LEU A 165 16.84 -2.92 -18.19
N ILE A 166 16.31 -1.95 -17.47
CA ILE A 166 15.10 -2.08 -16.65
C ILE A 166 13.94 -1.46 -17.41
N ARG A 167 12.96 -2.27 -17.75
CA ARG A 167 11.75 -1.85 -18.47
C ARG A 167 10.57 -1.82 -17.51
N GLY A 168 9.64 -0.91 -17.74
CA GLY A 168 8.41 -0.85 -16.98
C GLY A 168 7.83 0.56 -16.96
N GLU A 169 6.55 0.65 -16.66
CA GLU A 169 5.84 1.93 -16.65
C GLU A 169 6.43 2.92 -15.62
N THR A 170 6.10 4.19 -15.79
CA THR A 170 6.48 5.23 -14.82
C THR A 170 5.87 4.92 -13.44
N GLY A 171 6.69 5.06 -12.39
CA GLY A 171 6.24 4.84 -11.01
C GLY A 171 6.19 3.37 -10.56
N THR A 172 6.80 2.43 -11.28
CA THR A 172 6.88 1.00 -10.91
C THR A 172 8.06 0.63 -9.98
N GLY A 173 8.96 1.58 -9.68
CA GLY A 173 10.13 1.36 -8.81
C GLY A 173 11.42 0.95 -9.53
N LYS A 174 11.60 1.36 -10.79
CA LYS A 174 12.83 1.09 -11.58
C LYS A 174 14.12 1.55 -10.89
N ASP A 175 14.05 2.65 -10.15
CA ASP A 175 15.16 3.21 -9.38
C ASP A 175 15.56 2.32 -8.19
N LEU A 176 14.60 1.69 -7.52
CA LEU A 176 14.88 0.73 -6.44
C LEU A 176 15.56 -0.53 -6.98
N ILE A 177 15.13 -1.04 -8.15
CA ILE A 177 15.80 -2.17 -8.82
C ILE A 177 17.24 -1.80 -9.18
N ALA A 178 17.47 -0.60 -9.73
CA ALA A 178 18.82 -0.14 -10.08
C ALA A 178 19.74 -0.05 -8.85
N ARG A 179 19.22 0.45 -7.72
CA ARG A 179 19.94 0.48 -6.44
C ARG A 179 20.23 -0.93 -5.92
N ALA A 180 19.25 -1.83 -5.95
CA ALA A 180 19.43 -3.22 -5.55
C ALA A 180 20.55 -3.91 -6.36
N ILE A 181 20.57 -3.72 -7.69
CA ILE A 181 21.64 -4.25 -8.55
C ILE A 181 23.02 -3.72 -8.13
N HIS A 182 23.10 -2.43 -7.78
CA HIS A 182 24.35 -1.84 -7.32
C HIS A 182 24.78 -2.38 -5.95
N GLU A 183 23.88 -2.41 -4.97
CA GLU A 183 24.11 -2.89 -3.61
C GLU A 183 24.50 -4.38 -3.56
N LEU A 184 23.98 -5.19 -4.47
CA LEU A 184 24.30 -6.61 -4.60
C LEU A 184 25.58 -6.89 -5.41
N SER A 185 26.17 -5.86 -6.03
CA SER A 185 27.36 -6.02 -6.87
C SER A 185 28.66 -5.87 -6.07
N GLU A 186 29.78 -6.29 -6.67
CA GLU A 186 31.13 -6.02 -6.15
C GLU A 186 31.46 -4.52 -6.00
N ARG A 187 30.62 -3.65 -6.58
CA ARG A 187 30.76 -2.18 -6.53
C ARG A 187 29.87 -1.52 -5.47
N SER A 188 29.26 -2.28 -4.56
CA SER A 188 28.34 -1.74 -3.54
C SER A 188 28.94 -0.65 -2.66
N ALA A 189 30.24 -0.70 -2.38
CA ALA A 189 30.96 0.33 -1.64
C ALA A 189 31.44 1.52 -2.50
N LYS A 190 31.09 1.56 -3.78
CA LYS A 190 31.51 2.59 -4.75
C LYS A 190 30.34 3.52 -5.09
N PRO A 191 30.58 4.66 -5.75
CA PRO A 191 29.50 5.61 -6.02
C PRO A 191 28.37 5.04 -6.89
N PHE A 192 27.12 5.30 -6.50
CA PHE A 192 25.94 5.15 -7.32
C PHE A 192 25.46 6.52 -7.81
N ILE A 193 25.57 6.77 -9.11
CA ILE A 193 25.21 8.06 -9.70
C ILE A 193 24.00 7.89 -10.59
N SER A 194 22.90 8.57 -10.24
CA SER A 194 21.67 8.60 -11.03
C SER A 194 21.60 9.84 -11.91
N VAL A 195 21.18 9.66 -13.16
CA VAL A 195 20.90 10.73 -14.13
C VAL A 195 19.59 10.42 -14.84
N ASN A 196 18.59 11.29 -14.67
CA ASN A 196 17.36 11.24 -15.44
C ASN A 196 17.55 12.00 -16.76
N THR A 197 17.30 11.33 -17.88
CA THR A 197 17.55 11.87 -19.23
C THR A 197 16.34 12.57 -19.84
N ALA A 198 15.12 12.35 -19.32
CA ALA A 198 13.89 12.96 -19.84
C ALA A 198 13.75 14.46 -19.51
N ALA A 199 14.44 14.95 -18.48
CA ALA A 199 14.20 16.28 -17.91
C ALA A 199 15.12 17.39 -18.44
N LEU A 200 16.04 17.11 -19.37
CA LEU A 200 17.11 18.04 -19.74
C LEU A 200 17.25 18.21 -21.26
N PRO A 201 17.45 19.46 -21.74
CA PRO A 201 17.92 19.70 -23.10
C PRO A 201 19.24 18.97 -23.37
N ASP A 202 19.43 18.50 -24.60
CA ASP A 202 20.59 17.72 -25.03
C ASP A 202 21.93 18.32 -24.62
N THR A 203 22.12 19.62 -24.81
CA THR A 203 23.37 20.33 -24.48
C THR A 203 23.69 20.26 -22.99
N LEU A 204 22.67 20.42 -22.13
CA LEU A 204 22.81 20.31 -20.68
C LEU A 204 22.97 18.86 -20.23
N LEU A 205 22.31 17.93 -20.89
CA LEU A 205 22.45 16.50 -20.63
C LEU A 205 23.88 16.04 -20.96
N GLU A 206 24.39 16.45 -22.11
CA GLU A 206 25.75 16.17 -22.56
C GLU A 206 26.79 16.73 -21.59
N ALA A 207 26.67 18.02 -21.25
CA ALA A 207 27.57 18.67 -20.29
C ALA A 207 27.50 18.04 -18.89
N LYS A 208 26.34 17.53 -18.45
CA LYS A 208 26.21 16.81 -17.19
C LYS A 208 26.83 15.42 -17.27
N LEU A 209 26.62 14.65 -18.34
CA LEU A 209 27.11 13.28 -18.45
C LEU A 209 28.62 13.21 -18.64
N PHE A 210 29.13 13.94 -19.63
CA PHE A 210 30.53 13.88 -20.06
C PHE A 210 31.42 14.93 -19.39
N GLY A 211 30.83 16.01 -18.87
CA GLY A 211 31.58 17.13 -18.32
C GLY A 211 32.07 18.08 -19.42
N HIS A 212 32.63 19.21 -19.02
CA HIS A 212 33.14 20.21 -19.96
C HIS A 212 34.39 20.89 -19.42
N LEU A 213 35.23 21.36 -20.34
CA LEU A 213 36.32 22.28 -20.03
C LEU A 213 35.85 23.73 -20.11
N LYS A 214 36.58 24.62 -19.46
CA LYS A 214 36.39 26.07 -19.55
C LYS A 214 36.43 26.48 -21.02
N GLY A 215 35.45 27.26 -21.45
CA GLY A 215 35.33 27.73 -22.84
C GLY A 215 34.71 26.74 -23.82
N ALA A 216 34.22 25.58 -23.37
CA ALA A 216 33.52 24.62 -24.25
C ALA A 216 32.20 25.16 -24.83
N PHE A 217 31.56 26.11 -24.14
CA PHE A 217 30.39 26.87 -24.59
C PHE A 217 30.38 28.24 -23.89
N THR A 218 29.52 29.16 -24.31
CA THR A 218 29.50 30.56 -23.84
C THR A 218 29.44 30.72 -22.31
N ASP A 219 28.72 29.83 -21.62
CA ASP A 219 28.57 29.84 -20.16
C ASP A 219 29.56 28.92 -19.40
N ALA A 220 30.51 28.28 -20.09
CA ALA A 220 31.50 27.38 -19.48
C ALA A 220 32.62 28.16 -18.77
N LYS A 221 32.31 28.76 -17.62
CA LYS A 221 33.24 29.62 -16.86
C LYS A 221 34.38 28.84 -16.16
N SER A 222 34.18 27.56 -15.88
CA SER A 222 35.15 26.68 -15.23
C SER A 222 35.05 25.25 -15.76
N ASP A 223 36.09 24.46 -15.56
CA ASP A 223 36.05 23.02 -15.81
C ASP A 223 35.05 22.35 -14.87
N ARG A 224 34.30 21.37 -15.37
CA ARG A 224 33.35 20.60 -14.58
C ARG A 224 33.38 19.13 -14.97
N ALA A 225 33.68 18.28 -13.99
CA ALA A 225 33.64 16.83 -14.16
C ALA A 225 32.21 16.33 -14.45
N GLY A 226 32.08 15.46 -15.44
CA GLY A 226 30.83 14.81 -15.80
C GLY A 226 30.41 13.72 -14.82
N ARG A 227 29.15 13.30 -14.89
CA ARG A 227 28.59 12.22 -14.07
C ARG A 227 29.30 10.88 -14.28
N ILE A 228 29.80 10.62 -15.49
CA ILE A 228 30.61 9.43 -15.78
C ILE A 228 31.92 9.46 -14.98
N ALA A 229 32.56 10.63 -14.88
CA ALA A 229 33.78 10.81 -14.09
C ALA A 229 33.52 10.58 -12.59
N VAL A 230 32.41 11.13 -12.08
CA VAL A 230 31.99 10.99 -10.68
C VAL A 230 31.62 9.54 -10.34
N ALA A 231 31.07 8.79 -11.29
CA ALA A 231 30.70 7.38 -11.13
C ALA A 231 31.88 6.40 -11.24
N LYS A 232 33.12 6.89 -11.36
CA LYS A 232 34.31 6.05 -11.59
C LYS A 232 34.45 4.97 -10.52
N GLY A 233 34.58 3.73 -10.97
CA GLY A 233 34.67 2.52 -10.14
C GLY A 233 33.32 2.03 -9.61
N GLY A 234 32.22 2.77 -9.83
CA GLY A 234 30.88 2.47 -9.34
C GLY A 234 29.87 2.19 -10.45
N THR A 235 28.63 2.64 -10.25
CA THR A 235 27.51 2.42 -11.16
C THR A 235 26.87 3.76 -11.59
N LEU A 236 26.63 3.91 -12.89
CA LEU A 236 25.86 4.98 -13.50
C LEU A 236 24.46 4.44 -13.86
N PHE A 237 23.44 5.03 -13.26
CA PHE A 237 22.04 4.76 -13.57
C PHE A 237 21.51 5.83 -14.52
N LEU A 238 21.04 5.41 -15.69
CA LEU A 238 20.44 6.26 -16.72
C LEU A 238 18.92 6.00 -16.74
N ASP A 239 18.16 6.92 -16.16
CA ASP A 239 16.71 6.82 -16.08
C ASP A 239 16.04 7.52 -17.27
N GLU A 240 15.00 6.89 -17.81
CA GLU A 240 14.29 7.28 -19.03
C GLU A 240 15.18 7.37 -20.30
N ILE A 241 16.00 6.34 -20.53
CA ILE A 241 16.93 6.26 -21.67
C ILE A 241 16.22 6.31 -23.04
N GLY A 242 14.92 6.02 -23.10
CA GLY A 242 14.11 6.14 -24.32
C GLY A 242 13.85 7.59 -24.74
N ASP A 243 14.07 8.58 -23.88
CA ASP A 243 13.81 9.99 -24.17
C ASP A 243 15.00 10.76 -24.78
N ILE A 244 16.13 10.09 -25.03
CA ILE A 244 17.33 10.76 -25.55
C ILE A 244 17.29 10.96 -27.07
N SER A 245 17.89 12.06 -27.53
CA SER A 245 18.00 12.34 -28.96
C SER A 245 18.95 11.36 -29.69
N PRO A 246 18.80 11.21 -31.02
CA PRO A 246 19.69 10.37 -31.83
C PRO A 246 21.17 10.75 -31.71
N VAL A 247 21.48 12.04 -31.53
CA VAL A 247 22.86 12.52 -31.34
C VAL A 247 23.44 12.01 -30.03
N MET A 248 22.65 12.04 -28.95
CA MET A 248 23.04 11.50 -27.66
C MET A 248 23.20 9.97 -27.69
N GLN A 249 22.36 9.26 -28.45
CA GLN A 249 22.49 7.80 -28.65
C GLN A 249 23.87 7.43 -29.23
N VAL A 250 24.36 8.18 -30.23
CA VAL A 250 25.70 7.94 -30.81
C VAL A 250 26.82 8.15 -29.79
N LYS A 251 26.75 9.22 -28.98
CA LYS A 251 27.77 9.50 -27.96
C LYS A 251 27.77 8.46 -26.84
N LEU A 252 26.59 8.05 -26.38
CA LEU A 252 26.45 7.01 -25.37
C LEU A 252 26.86 5.62 -25.91
N LEU A 253 26.60 5.33 -27.18
CA LEU A 253 27.06 4.11 -27.83
C LEU A 253 28.59 4.00 -27.80
N ARG A 254 29.31 5.07 -28.19
CA ARG A 254 30.78 5.12 -28.11
C ARG A 254 31.27 4.88 -26.69
N PHE A 255 30.62 5.51 -25.71
CA PHE A 255 30.92 5.31 -24.28
C PHE A 255 30.76 3.83 -23.85
N LEU A 256 29.66 3.18 -24.23
CA LEU A 256 29.38 1.79 -23.88
C LEU A 256 30.29 0.78 -24.60
N GLN A 257 30.70 1.09 -25.84
CA GLN A 257 31.57 0.22 -26.64
C GLN A 257 33.03 0.36 -26.22
N GLU A 258 33.57 1.58 -26.24
CA GLU A 258 34.99 1.85 -26.05
C GLU A 258 35.40 1.97 -24.58
N ARG A 259 34.42 2.08 -23.66
CA ARG A 259 34.66 2.38 -22.23
C ARG A 259 35.49 3.67 -22.08
N LYS A 260 35.24 4.65 -22.94
CA LYS A 260 35.89 5.96 -22.96
C LYS A 260 34.90 7.07 -23.26
N TYR A 261 35.22 8.30 -22.86
CA TYR A 261 34.42 9.47 -23.21
C TYR A 261 35.31 10.71 -23.31
N GLU A 262 34.79 11.74 -23.96
CA GLU A 262 35.46 13.02 -24.17
C GLU A 262 34.62 14.13 -23.53
N PRO A 263 35.17 14.94 -22.60
CA PRO A 263 34.51 16.14 -22.12
C PRO A 263 34.27 17.14 -23.26
N LEU A 264 33.21 17.93 -23.19
CA LEU A 264 32.97 18.98 -24.18
C LEU A 264 34.14 19.96 -24.20
N GLY A 265 34.58 20.33 -25.40
CA GLY A 265 35.73 21.21 -25.61
C GLY A 265 37.09 20.54 -25.42
N SER A 266 37.14 19.22 -25.18
CA SER A 266 38.37 18.43 -25.12
C SER A 266 38.47 17.48 -26.30
N SER A 267 39.68 17.29 -26.83
CA SER A 267 40.02 16.20 -27.76
C SER A 267 40.63 14.99 -27.04
N GLN A 268 40.75 15.04 -25.72
CA GLN A 268 41.37 13.99 -24.94
C GLN A 268 40.33 12.97 -24.46
N SER A 269 40.49 11.73 -24.93
CA SER A 269 39.65 10.60 -24.52
C SER A 269 40.04 10.08 -23.13
N ILE A 270 39.06 9.94 -22.24
CA ILE A 270 39.22 9.52 -20.85
C ILE A 270 38.62 8.12 -20.66
N LYS A 271 39.38 7.18 -20.09
CA LYS A 271 38.87 5.83 -19.75
C LYS A 271 37.81 5.90 -18.65
N ALA A 272 36.67 5.27 -18.89
CA ALA A 272 35.57 5.11 -17.94
C ALA A 272 35.44 3.67 -17.45
N ASN A 273 35.88 3.44 -16.21
CA ASN A 273 35.56 2.21 -15.48
C ASN A 273 34.25 2.43 -14.71
N VAL A 274 33.11 2.26 -15.38
CA VAL A 274 31.77 2.48 -14.80
C VAL A 274 30.83 1.37 -15.26
N ARG A 275 30.03 0.81 -14.36
CA ARG A 275 28.92 -0.08 -14.70
C ARG A 275 27.70 0.74 -15.10
N VAL A 276 26.99 0.35 -16.14
CA VAL A 276 25.79 1.06 -16.60
C VAL A 276 24.54 0.25 -16.29
N VAL A 277 23.55 0.90 -15.71
CA VAL A 277 22.17 0.40 -15.58
C VAL A 277 21.28 1.44 -16.25
N ALA A 278 20.43 1.02 -17.18
CA ALA A 278 19.52 1.90 -17.89
C ALA A 278 18.07 1.55 -17.56
N ALA A 279 17.17 2.53 -17.57
CA ALA A 279 15.75 2.32 -17.35
C ALA A 279 14.93 3.08 -18.40
N THR A 280 13.77 2.53 -18.78
CA THR A 280 12.81 3.24 -19.66
C THR A 280 11.38 2.76 -19.45
N ASN A 281 10.43 3.66 -19.69
CA ASN A 281 9.01 3.35 -19.84
C ASN A 281 8.56 3.18 -21.30
N ARG A 282 9.41 3.46 -22.29
CA ARG A 282 9.07 3.41 -23.71
C ARG A 282 9.33 2.02 -24.30
N ASN A 283 8.58 1.69 -25.35
CA ASN A 283 8.84 0.52 -26.19
C ASN A 283 9.98 0.84 -27.16
N LEU A 284 11.19 0.39 -26.85
CA LEU A 284 12.37 0.69 -27.67
C LEU A 284 12.31 0.01 -29.03
N GLU A 285 11.71 -1.17 -29.12
CA GLU A 285 11.53 -1.92 -30.37
C GLU A 285 10.62 -1.17 -31.36
N GLU A 286 9.52 -0.61 -30.86
CA GLU A 286 8.64 0.26 -31.65
C GLU A 286 9.40 1.51 -32.12
N MET A 287 10.14 2.17 -31.23
CA MET A 287 10.94 3.35 -31.59
C MET A 287 12.05 3.05 -32.61
N ILE A 288 12.59 1.83 -32.65
CA ILE A 288 13.53 1.39 -33.70
C ILE A 288 12.80 1.31 -35.04
N SER A 289 11.60 0.72 -35.07
CA SER A 289 10.80 0.62 -36.29
C SER A 289 10.41 1.99 -36.87
N GLU A 290 10.25 2.99 -36.00
CA GLU A 290 9.98 4.39 -36.35
C GLU A 290 11.25 5.21 -36.69
N GLY A 291 12.43 4.62 -36.56
CA GLY A 291 13.72 5.31 -36.80
C GLY A 291 14.10 6.35 -35.74
N GLN A 292 13.41 6.36 -34.58
CA GLN A 292 13.69 7.28 -33.47
C GLN A 292 14.78 6.75 -32.53
N PHE A 293 15.00 5.45 -32.52
CA PHE A 293 16.00 4.79 -31.69
C PHE A 293 16.91 3.90 -32.54
N ARG A 294 18.22 3.99 -32.32
CA ARG A 294 19.19 3.23 -33.11
C ARG A 294 19.27 1.79 -32.64
N GLU A 295 19.23 0.87 -33.61
CA GLU A 295 19.32 -0.56 -33.38
C GLU A 295 20.67 -0.99 -32.75
N ASP A 296 21.78 -0.40 -33.21
CA ASP A 296 23.12 -0.68 -32.67
C ASP A 296 23.26 -0.30 -31.18
N PHE A 297 22.65 0.82 -30.80
CA PHE A 297 22.58 1.29 -29.42
C PHE A 297 21.69 0.41 -28.55
N TYR A 298 20.53 0.01 -29.07
CA TYR A 298 19.62 -0.92 -28.41
C TYR A 298 20.30 -2.24 -28.03
N TYR A 299 20.98 -2.91 -28.97
CA TYR A 299 21.62 -4.18 -28.67
C TYR A 299 22.77 -4.06 -27.65
N ARG A 300 23.41 -2.89 -27.55
CA ARG A 300 24.45 -2.66 -26.53
C ARG A 300 23.88 -2.40 -25.13
N LEU A 301 22.65 -1.90 -25.05
CA LEU A 301 21.90 -1.74 -23.79
C LEU A 301 21.24 -3.05 -23.35
N ASN A 302 20.60 -3.76 -24.27
CA ASN A 302 19.75 -4.93 -24.04
C ASN A 302 20.57 -6.24 -23.88
N VAL A 303 21.59 -6.22 -23.01
CA VAL A 303 22.41 -7.41 -22.70
C VAL A 303 21.75 -8.26 -21.61
N LEU A 304 21.29 -7.60 -20.55
CA LEU A 304 20.51 -8.19 -19.47
C LEU A 304 19.27 -7.32 -19.27
N THR A 305 18.09 -7.92 -19.18
CA THR A 305 16.83 -7.17 -19.15
C THR A 305 15.96 -7.59 -17.97
N VAL A 306 15.32 -6.60 -17.33
CA VAL A 306 14.34 -6.79 -16.26
C VAL A 306 13.07 -6.07 -16.65
N ASP A 307 11.97 -6.81 -16.82
CA ASP A 307 10.65 -6.25 -17.08
C ASP A 307 9.85 -6.15 -15.77
N LEU A 308 9.52 -4.92 -15.36
CA LEU A 308 8.69 -4.68 -14.18
C LEU A 308 7.21 -4.66 -14.57
N PRO A 309 6.38 -5.54 -14.00
CA PRO A 309 4.95 -5.51 -14.25
C PRO A 309 4.31 -4.27 -13.61
N PRO A 310 3.30 -3.66 -14.24
CA PRO A 310 2.56 -2.54 -13.67
C PRO A 310 1.77 -2.97 -12.42
N LEU A 311 1.42 -2.02 -11.55
CA LEU A 311 0.75 -2.29 -10.27
C LEU A 311 -0.59 -3.02 -10.44
N ARG A 312 -1.30 -2.76 -11.54
CA ARG A 312 -2.56 -3.42 -11.90
C ARG A 312 -2.44 -4.93 -12.16
N GLU A 313 -1.24 -5.43 -12.47
CA GLU A 313 -0.98 -6.86 -12.67
C GLU A 313 -0.57 -7.57 -11.36
N ARG A 314 -0.29 -6.80 -10.31
CA ARG A 314 0.18 -7.28 -9.00
C ARG A 314 -0.73 -6.80 -7.86
N LEU A 315 -2.03 -7.04 -7.99
CA LEU A 315 -3.06 -6.54 -7.06
C LEU A 315 -2.85 -6.97 -5.60
N ASN A 316 -2.20 -8.12 -5.38
CA ASN A 316 -1.87 -8.62 -4.04
C ASN A 316 -0.86 -7.73 -3.30
N ASP A 317 -0.10 -6.90 -4.02
CA ASP A 317 0.86 -5.97 -3.42
C ASP A 317 0.17 -4.72 -2.86
N ILE A 318 -1.03 -4.36 -3.35
CA ILE A 318 -1.70 -3.11 -2.98
C ILE A 318 -1.94 -3.04 -1.45
N PRO A 319 -2.52 -4.04 -0.77
CA PRO A 319 -2.70 -3.98 0.68
C PRO A 319 -1.38 -3.84 1.45
N LEU A 320 -0.32 -4.49 0.98
CA LEU A 320 1.00 -4.46 1.62
C LEU A 320 1.62 -3.06 1.51
N LEU A 321 1.59 -2.49 0.30
CA LEU A 321 2.08 -1.15 0.01
C LEU A 321 1.29 -0.10 0.81
N VAL A 322 -0.04 -0.24 0.88
CA VAL A 322 -0.90 0.65 1.68
C VAL A 322 -0.49 0.63 3.14
N ASN A 323 -0.34 -0.56 3.73
CA ASN A 323 0.07 -0.69 5.12
C ASN A 323 1.48 -0.13 5.35
N HIS A 324 2.42 -0.38 4.44
CA HIS A 324 3.77 0.16 4.52
C HIS A 324 3.77 1.69 4.53
N PHE A 325 3.08 2.33 3.58
CA PHE A 325 3.02 3.78 3.50
C PHE A 325 2.34 4.39 4.72
N LEU A 326 1.28 3.75 5.25
CA LEU A 326 0.64 4.19 6.49
C LEU A 326 1.57 4.11 7.69
N GLN A 327 2.30 3.01 7.85
CA GLN A 327 3.29 2.87 8.92
C GLN A 327 4.37 3.94 8.80
N ARG A 328 4.88 4.20 7.59
CA ARG A 328 5.85 5.27 7.33
C ARG A 328 5.31 6.65 7.72
N LEU A 329 4.04 6.92 7.42
CA LEU A 329 3.40 8.19 7.79
C LEU A 329 3.20 8.34 9.31
N LYS A 330 2.85 7.25 10.01
CA LYS A 330 2.71 7.25 11.48
C LYS A 330 4.02 7.61 12.19
N LEU A 331 5.17 7.21 11.64
CA LEU A 331 6.48 7.57 12.20
C LEU A 331 6.80 9.07 12.06
N ILE A 332 6.19 9.74 11.09
CA ILE A 332 6.44 11.16 10.81
C ILE A 332 5.42 12.04 11.55
N GLU A 333 4.18 11.59 11.72
CA GLU A 333 3.11 12.38 12.34
C GLU A 333 2.17 11.56 13.23
N ASN A 334 1.90 12.11 14.42
CA ASN A 334 1.02 11.49 15.44
C ASN A 334 -0.48 11.51 15.09
N HIS A 335 -0.90 12.07 13.95
CA HIS A 335 -2.32 12.28 13.59
C HIS A 335 -2.75 11.52 12.33
N VAL A 336 -1.99 10.50 11.94
CA VAL A 336 -2.34 9.64 10.81
C VAL A 336 -3.30 8.54 11.30
N PRO A 337 -4.46 8.35 10.66
CA PRO A 337 -5.42 7.35 11.10
C PRO A 337 -4.85 5.93 11.07
N HIS A 338 -5.32 5.12 12.01
CA HIS A 338 -4.68 3.85 12.33
C HIS A 338 -4.93 2.77 11.29
N GLU A 339 -6.05 2.83 10.56
CA GLU A 339 -6.55 1.73 9.72
C GLU A 339 -7.32 2.18 8.46
N VAL A 340 -7.35 1.30 7.46
CA VAL A 340 -8.14 1.45 6.24
C VAL A 340 -9.37 0.55 6.33
N SER A 341 -10.57 1.11 6.15
CA SER A 341 -11.78 0.29 6.19
C SER A 341 -11.78 -0.78 5.07
N PRO A 342 -12.41 -1.95 5.27
CA PRO A 342 -12.43 -3.00 4.24
C PRO A 342 -13.03 -2.55 2.90
N LEU A 343 -14.04 -1.67 2.93
CA LEU A 343 -14.63 -1.11 1.72
C LEU A 343 -13.69 -0.13 1.00
N ALA A 344 -12.91 0.64 1.76
CA ALA A 344 -11.87 1.50 1.22
C ALA A 344 -10.75 0.67 0.56
N MET A 345 -10.29 -0.39 1.22
CA MET A 345 -9.28 -1.29 0.65
C MET A 345 -9.75 -1.92 -0.67
N ARG A 346 -11.01 -2.39 -0.75
CA ARG A 346 -11.59 -2.90 -2.00
C ARG A 346 -11.60 -1.85 -3.12
N ALA A 347 -11.85 -0.59 -2.80
CA ALA A 347 -11.83 0.49 -3.79
C ALA A 347 -10.42 0.78 -4.31
N LEU A 348 -9.40 0.66 -3.46
CA LEU A 348 -7.99 0.77 -3.86
C LEU A 348 -7.61 -0.38 -4.79
N ILE A 349 -7.90 -1.62 -4.41
CA ILE A 349 -7.57 -2.81 -5.21
C ILE A 349 -8.18 -2.74 -6.63
N ASN A 350 -9.40 -2.20 -6.77
CA ASN A 350 -10.10 -2.13 -8.05
C ASN A 350 -9.68 -0.95 -8.94
N TYR A 351 -8.71 -0.13 -8.51
CA TYR A 351 -8.22 0.99 -9.31
C TYR A 351 -7.06 0.57 -10.22
N SER A 352 -6.95 1.18 -11.41
CA SER A 352 -5.98 0.78 -12.43
C SER A 352 -4.57 1.33 -12.23
N TYR A 353 -4.40 2.37 -11.39
CA TYR A 353 -3.12 3.02 -11.08
C TYR A 353 -2.24 3.36 -12.31
N PRO A 354 -2.66 4.28 -13.20
CA PRO A 354 -1.81 4.73 -14.30
C PRO A 354 -0.44 5.29 -13.86
N GLY A 355 -0.34 5.84 -12.63
CA GLY A 355 0.94 6.26 -12.04
C GLY A 355 1.58 5.22 -11.11
N ASN A 356 1.09 3.99 -11.11
CA ASN A 356 1.62 2.84 -10.36
C ASN A 356 1.82 3.15 -8.86
N ILE A 357 2.95 2.71 -8.29
CA ILE A 357 3.26 2.83 -6.87
C ILE A 357 3.35 4.29 -6.45
N ARG A 358 3.89 5.16 -7.32
CA ARG A 358 3.97 6.60 -7.07
C ARG A 358 2.59 7.23 -6.91
N GLU A 359 1.61 6.80 -7.70
CA GLU A 359 0.23 7.27 -7.53
C GLU A 359 -0.42 6.74 -6.25
N LEU A 360 -0.22 5.46 -5.94
CA LEU A 360 -0.70 4.87 -4.69
C LEU A 360 -0.14 5.61 -3.47
N GLU A 361 1.17 5.86 -3.45
CA GLU A 361 1.86 6.65 -2.42
C GLU A 361 1.23 8.04 -2.29
N ASN A 362 1.07 8.77 -3.41
CA ASN A 362 0.43 10.09 -3.41
C ASN A 362 -1.02 10.07 -2.88
N ILE A 363 -1.79 9.02 -3.18
CA ILE A 363 -3.16 8.86 -2.66
C ILE A 363 -3.14 8.72 -1.15
N ILE A 364 -2.20 7.92 -0.62
CA ILE A 364 -2.06 7.67 0.82
C ILE A 364 -1.42 8.86 1.54
N GLU A 365 -0.50 9.60 0.92
CA GLU A 365 0.04 10.83 1.53
C GLU A 365 -1.05 11.90 1.69
N ARG A 366 -2.00 11.98 0.74
CA ARG A 366 -3.13 12.92 0.84
C ARG A 366 -4.05 12.66 2.01
N TRP A 367 -4.06 11.43 2.53
CA TRP A 367 -4.87 11.05 3.67
C TRP A 367 -4.50 11.84 4.93
N ARG A 368 -3.22 12.18 5.11
CA ARG A 368 -2.74 13.07 6.17
C ARG A 368 -3.58 14.36 6.34
N TYR A 369 -4.05 14.93 5.26
CA TYR A 369 -4.82 16.19 5.28
C TYR A 369 -6.30 16.00 5.62
N CYS A 370 -6.70 14.79 6.01
CA CYS A 370 -8.08 14.43 6.26
C CYS A 370 -8.34 14.30 7.77
N PRO A 371 -9.32 15.05 8.34
CA PRO A 371 -9.54 15.12 9.78
C PRO A 371 -10.28 13.89 10.38
N VAL A 372 -10.30 12.75 9.69
CA VAL A 372 -11.12 11.59 10.06
C VAL A 372 -10.23 10.39 10.45
N THR A 373 -10.57 9.74 11.55
CA THR A 373 -9.86 8.59 12.14
C THR A 373 -9.96 7.29 11.34
N VAL A 374 -10.91 7.17 10.39
CA VAL A 374 -11.10 6.00 9.51
C VAL A 374 -11.49 6.43 8.10
N TYR A 375 -10.76 5.98 7.07
CA TYR A 375 -11.13 6.27 5.67
C TYR A 375 -12.31 5.40 5.22
N SER A 376 -13.42 6.05 4.90
CA SER A 376 -14.58 5.43 4.25
C SER A 376 -14.44 5.45 2.73
N THR A 377 -15.14 4.55 2.03
CA THR A 377 -15.18 4.42 0.56
C THR A 377 -15.48 5.74 -0.16
N LEU A 378 -16.26 6.63 0.47
CA LEU A 378 -16.63 7.95 -0.05
C LEU A 378 -15.41 8.88 -0.23
N MET A 379 -14.37 8.76 0.60
CA MET A 379 -13.14 9.55 0.47
C MET A 379 -12.24 9.03 -0.64
N ILE A 380 -12.17 7.71 -0.82
CA ILE A 380 -11.35 7.10 -1.87
C ILE A 380 -11.91 7.40 -3.26
N CYS A 381 -13.23 7.32 -3.44
CA CYS A 381 -13.87 7.82 -4.65
C CYS A 381 -13.55 9.31 -4.92
N ARG A 382 -13.50 10.16 -3.89
CA ARG A 382 -13.19 11.59 -4.08
C ARG A 382 -11.73 11.86 -4.47
N THR A 383 -10.79 11.12 -3.88
CA THR A 383 -9.35 11.24 -4.17
C THR A 383 -9.00 10.68 -5.55
N ILE A 384 -9.62 9.56 -5.93
CA ILE A 384 -9.40 8.89 -7.21
C ILE A 384 -10.10 9.64 -8.37
N TYR A 385 -11.32 10.16 -8.17
CA TYR A 385 -12.10 10.82 -9.23
C TYR A 385 -11.96 12.36 -9.30
N ARG A 386 -10.98 12.98 -8.59
CA ARG A 386 -10.66 14.44 -8.62
C ARG A 386 -11.88 15.37 -8.59
N GLN A 387 -12.72 15.31 -7.56
CA GLN A 387 -13.80 16.30 -7.36
C GLN A 387 -13.38 17.39 -6.35
N PRO A 388 -13.69 18.69 -6.57
CA PRO A 388 -13.27 19.78 -5.68
C PRO A 388 -13.97 19.76 -4.32
N ILE A 389 -13.26 20.21 -3.29
CA ILE A 389 -13.75 20.39 -1.92
C ILE A 389 -14.70 21.59 -1.93
N LEU A 390 -16.01 21.36 -1.83
CA LEU A 390 -16.95 22.38 -1.39
C LEU A 390 -17.07 22.29 0.14
N HIS A 391 -16.72 23.40 0.76
CA HIS A 391 -16.67 23.75 2.18
C HIS A 391 -17.51 22.93 3.20
N THR A 392 -16.81 22.60 4.29
CA THR A 392 -17.22 22.60 5.71
C THR A 392 -18.72 22.47 6.04
N HIS A 393 -19.12 21.33 6.60
CA HIS A 393 -20.16 21.32 7.63
C HIS A 393 -19.75 20.40 8.79
N PRO A 394 -19.96 20.84 10.04
CA PRO A 394 -19.65 20.06 11.22
C PRO A 394 -20.62 18.88 11.36
N ILE A 395 -20.10 17.86 12.04
CA ILE A 395 -20.69 16.58 12.35
C ILE A 395 -22.11 16.74 12.92
N LYS A 396 -23.13 16.32 12.16
CA LYS A 396 -24.41 15.76 12.65
C LYS A 396 -25.17 15.11 11.49
N GLY A 397 -25.28 13.79 11.50
CA GLY A 397 -26.22 13.04 10.66
C GLY A 397 -25.61 12.24 9.49
N CYS A 398 -24.60 11.40 9.74
CA CYS A 398 -24.12 10.43 8.75
C CYS A 398 -24.94 9.12 8.81
N LEU A 399 -26.24 9.16 8.48
CA LEU A 399 -27.07 7.95 8.35
C LEU A 399 -28.14 8.02 7.23
N LYS A 400 -28.14 9.06 6.38
CA LYS A 400 -29.12 9.20 5.29
C LYS A 400 -28.54 9.24 3.86
N SER A 401 -27.23 9.04 3.67
CA SER A 401 -26.57 9.28 2.37
C SER A 401 -26.41 8.06 1.45
N THR A 402 -26.69 6.83 1.89
CA THR A 402 -26.60 5.63 1.02
C THR A 402 -27.64 5.62 -0.10
N ARG A 403 -28.82 6.22 0.11
CA ARG A 403 -29.91 6.25 -0.89
C ARG A 403 -29.65 7.21 -2.05
N ILE A 404 -28.91 8.29 -1.82
CA ILE A 404 -28.57 9.30 -2.85
C ILE A 404 -27.45 8.78 -3.76
N TYR A 405 -26.49 8.04 -3.22
CA TYR A 405 -25.37 7.49 -3.99
C TYR A 405 -25.80 6.33 -4.92
N LEU A 406 -26.69 5.45 -4.43
CA LEU A 406 -27.32 4.40 -5.26
C LEU A 406 -28.19 4.99 -6.37
N LEU A 407 -28.98 6.04 -6.08
CA LEU A 407 -29.78 6.75 -7.10
C LEU A 407 -28.90 7.43 -8.16
N TRP A 408 -27.71 7.91 -7.79
CA TRP A 408 -26.76 8.51 -8.73
C TRP A 408 -26.10 7.47 -9.64
N ILE A 409 -25.69 6.30 -9.10
CA ILE A 409 -25.17 5.18 -9.91
C ILE A 409 -26.22 4.68 -10.91
N VAL A 410 -27.48 4.56 -10.50
CA VAL A 410 -28.59 4.17 -11.39
C VAL A 410 -28.87 5.25 -12.44
N ARG A 411 -28.77 6.54 -12.11
CA ARG A 411 -28.93 7.66 -13.06
C ARG A 411 -27.80 7.73 -14.09
N LYS A 412 -26.56 7.43 -13.70
CA LYS A 412 -25.38 7.48 -14.58
C LYS A 412 -25.32 6.29 -15.54
N ARG A 413 -25.81 5.10 -15.14
CA ARG A 413 -26.04 3.97 -16.06
C ARG A 413 -27.11 4.29 -17.13
N ARG A 414 -28.13 5.10 -16.78
CA ARG A 414 -29.16 5.53 -17.74
C ARG A 414 -28.65 6.55 -18.77
N GLN A 415 -27.64 7.35 -18.42
CA GLN A 415 -27.00 8.31 -19.35
C GLN A 415 -26.02 7.64 -20.33
N LEU A 416 -25.42 6.50 -19.99
CA LEU A 416 -24.52 5.77 -20.88
C LEU A 416 -25.26 4.87 -21.90
N LEU A 417 -26.57 4.64 -21.72
CA LEU A 417 -27.42 3.91 -22.67
C LEU A 417 -28.14 4.81 -23.71
N GLN A 418 -27.86 6.13 -23.74
CA GLN A 418 -28.44 7.05 -24.73
C GLN A 418 -27.47 7.47 -25.86
N SER A 419 -26.29 6.87 -25.94
CA SER A 419 -25.29 7.14 -26.98
C SER A 419 -25.09 5.96 -27.94
N CYS A 420 -26.17 5.26 -28.27
CA CYS A 420 -26.26 4.42 -29.46
C CYS A 420 -27.66 4.60 -30.07
N SER A 421 -27.80 5.43 -31.10
CA SER A 421 -28.66 5.16 -32.27
C SER A 421 -28.53 6.30 -33.29
N VAL A 422 -28.20 5.86 -34.49
CA VAL A 422 -28.03 6.58 -35.74
C VAL A 422 -29.36 7.19 -36.23
N ALA A 423 -29.22 8.31 -36.95
CA ALA A 423 -30.12 9.02 -37.87
C ALA A 423 -31.60 8.57 -38.02
N ILE A 424 -32.52 9.54 -38.01
CA ILE A 424 -33.52 9.79 -39.07
C ILE A 424 -34.02 11.24 -38.98
N THR A 425 -34.09 11.86 -40.15
CA THR A 425 -34.58 13.19 -40.54
C THR A 425 -36.06 13.46 -40.17
N THR A 426 -36.39 14.70 -39.76
CA THR A 426 -37.31 15.66 -40.44
C THR A 426 -38.00 16.65 -39.50
N SER A 427 -37.72 17.94 -39.74
CA SER A 427 -38.63 19.09 -39.78
C SER A 427 -39.41 19.60 -38.54
N ARG A 428 -39.25 20.92 -38.35
CA ARG A 428 -40.24 21.97 -37.98
C ARG A 428 -40.55 22.28 -36.51
N LYS A 429 -40.17 23.53 -36.18
CA LYS A 429 -40.83 24.55 -35.32
C LYS A 429 -40.74 24.40 -33.79
N LEU A 430 -39.82 25.16 -33.21
CA LEU A 430 -40.06 25.96 -31.98
C LEU A 430 -41.21 26.97 -32.24
N PRO A 431 -42.03 27.39 -31.25
CA PRO A 431 -41.53 28.15 -30.09
C PRO A 431 -42.34 28.14 -28.75
N LYS A 432 -41.67 28.68 -27.73
CA LYS A 432 -42.12 29.60 -26.64
C LYS A 432 -43.05 29.14 -25.49
N HIS A 433 -42.51 29.38 -24.28
CA HIS A 433 -43.15 29.71 -22.99
C HIS A 433 -44.17 28.75 -22.39
N SER A 434 -43.79 28.09 -21.27
CA SER A 434 -44.52 28.19 -19.99
C SER A 434 -43.82 27.41 -18.87
N ARG A 435 -43.72 28.07 -17.71
CA ARG A 435 -43.32 27.50 -16.41
C ARG A 435 -44.46 26.65 -15.86
N TYR A 436 -44.22 25.43 -15.39
CA TYR A 436 -44.96 24.76 -14.28
C TYR A 436 -44.03 23.70 -13.66
N LEU A 437 -43.62 23.85 -12.39
CA LEU A 437 -44.25 23.41 -11.13
C LEU A 437 -44.20 21.88 -10.91
N VAL A 438 -43.38 21.48 -9.94
CA VAL A 438 -43.26 20.15 -9.30
C VAL A 438 -44.50 19.96 -8.39
N VAL A 439 -45.15 18.80 -8.24
CA VAL A 439 -44.90 17.58 -7.40
C VAL A 439 -46.25 16.77 -7.43
N PRO A 440 -46.44 15.52 -6.94
CA PRO A 440 -45.71 14.23 -6.99
C PRO A 440 -46.55 13.07 -7.60
N CYS A 441 -45.96 11.88 -7.75
CA CYS A 441 -46.70 10.64 -7.47
C CYS A 441 -45.77 9.61 -6.79
N GLY A 442 -46.22 9.05 -5.66
CA GLY A 442 -45.48 8.10 -4.84
C GLY A 442 -45.78 6.66 -5.18
N VAL A 443 -44.87 5.75 -4.82
CA VAL A 443 -45.19 4.33 -4.55
C VAL A 443 -44.32 3.83 -3.40
N SER A 444 -45.00 3.10 -2.51
CA SER A 444 -44.60 2.56 -1.21
C SER A 444 -43.65 1.36 -1.26
N SER A 445 -42.94 1.20 -0.14
CA SER A 445 -42.15 0.06 0.28
C SER A 445 -42.94 -1.25 0.43
N LYS A 446 -42.46 -2.34 -0.18
CA LYS A 446 -42.41 -3.73 0.35
C LYS A 446 -41.76 -4.67 -0.67
N ASN A 447 -40.97 -5.62 -0.17
CA ASN A 447 -40.36 -6.78 -0.85
C ASN A 447 -39.15 -6.54 -1.77
N ILE A 448 -37.95 -6.84 -1.27
CA ILE A 448 -36.83 -7.34 -2.09
C ILE A 448 -36.22 -8.53 -1.34
N HIS A 449 -36.75 -9.73 -1.63
CA HIS A 449 -36.04 -11.00 -1.48
C HIS A 449 -35.48 -11.38 -2.86
N TYR A 450 -34.29 -11.98 -2.86
CA TYR A 450 -33.71 -12.83 -3.90
C TYR A 450 -33.69 -12.29 -5.35
N PHE A 451 -32.48 -11.98 -5.85
CA PHE A 451 -32.07 -12.48 -7.16
C PHE A 451 -30.55 -12.71 -7.19
N ASP A 452 -30.22 -13.98 -7.27
CA ASP A 452 -28.89 -14.56 -7.50
C ASP A 452 -28.40 -14.32 -8.94
N HIS A 453 -27.08 -14.45 -9.07
CA HIS A 453 -26.28 -14.79 -10.25
C HIS A 453 -26.99 -15.01 -11.60
N GLN A 454 -26.49 -14.36 -12.67
CA GLN A 454 -26.01 -15.04 -13.89
C GLN A 454 -25.49 -14.05 -14.96
N CYS A 455 -24.33 -14.43 -15.51
CA CYS A 455 -23.85 -14.30 -16.89
C CYS A 455 -24.09 -13.00 -17.68
N LEU A 456 -23.03 -12.48 -18.30
CA LEU A 456 -23.00 -12.38 -19.76
C LEU A 456 -21.57 -12.19 -20.30
N THR A 457 -21.15 -13.29 -20.92
CA THR A 457 -20.09 -13.55 -21.88
C THR A 457 -20.00 -12.46 -22.96
N VAL A 458 -18.77 -12.09 -23.30
CA VAL A 458 -18.44 -11.23 -24.45
C VAL A 458 -18.56 -12.07 -25.73
N HIS A 459 -19.37 -11.62 -26.69
CA HIS A 459 -19.19 -11.98 -28.10
C HIS A 459 -18.99 -10.70 -28.92
N ARG A 460 -17.92 -10.72 -29.74
CA ARG A 460 -17.54 -9.72 -30.74
C ARG A 460 -18.65 -9.50 -31.77
N LEU A 461 -18.81 -8.26 -32.19
CA LEU A 461 -18.76 -7.86 -33.60
C LEU A 461 -17.90 -6.60 -33.72
#